data_AF-K2S9T0-F1
#
_entry.id   AF-K2S9T0-F1
#
_cell.length_a   1.000
_cell.length_b   1.000
_cell.length_c   1.000
_cell.angle_alpha   90.00
_cell.angle_beta   90.00
_cell.angle_gamma   90.00
#
_symmetry.space_group_name_H-M   'P 1'
#
loop_
_entity.id
_entity.type
_entity.pdbx_description
1 polymer ?
#
loop_
_entity_poly.entity_id
_entity_poly.type
_entity_poly.pdbx_seq_one_letter_code
_entity_poly.pdbx_strand_id
1 'polypeptide(L)'
;MAPDAGIDACLANYSHPLFPTCANSTFTLAPSDGGWLIGPAADPYTSWLHKATDWIPAFMRYIDATWKPAGGIAVSEFGFTEPFEHDKKLLGDIRADLGRVTYYKEYLAALLLAMSEGVKIIGVLAWTITDNLEWTAGFGVKFGLQYVNLTTQERHYKASFFELKNMIEMYKEN
;
A
#
# COMPACT_ATOMS: atom_id res chain seq x y z
N MET A 1 -10.66 -16.43 1.03
CA MET A 1 -11.24 -17.77 0.83
C MET A 1 -12.38 -17.98 1.82
N ALA A 2 -13.38 -18.82 1.51
CA ALA A 2 -14.42 -19.17 2.49
C ALA A 2 -13.83 -20.02 3.63
N PRO A 3 -14.45 -20.06 4.83
CA PRO A 3 -14.03 -20.94 5.92
C PRO A 3 -14.21 -22.41 5.52
N ASP A 4 -13.31 -23.29 5.96
CA ASP A 4 -13.38 -24.73 5.64
C ASP A 4 -14.67 -25.38 6.14
N ALA A 5 -15.20 -24.89 7.27
CA ALA A 5 -16.47 -25.34 7.84
C ALA A 5 -17.71 -24.76 7.13
N GLY A 6 -17.53 -23.89 6.14
CA GLY A 6 -18.59 -23.18 5.43
C GLY A 6 -18.98 -21.84 6.06
N ILE A 7 -19.58 -20.97 5.23
CA ILE A 7 -20.00 -19.62 5.65
C ILE A 7 -21.14 -19.70 6.67
N ASP A 8 -22.15 -20.56 6.44
CA ASP A 8 -23.31 -20.68 7.34
C ASP A 8 -22.93 -21.10 8.76
N ALA A 9 -22.00 -22.06 8.88
CA ALA A 9 -21.50 -22.51 10.18
C ALA A 9 -20.73 -21.40 10.91
N CYS A 10 -19.98 -20.58 10.19
CA CYS A 10 -19.30 -19.42 10.75
C CYS A 10 -20.30 -18.34 11.19
N LEU A 11 -21.31 -18.02 10.38
CA LEU A 11 -22.33 -17.01 10.69
C LEU A 11 -23.19 -17.39 11.90
N ALA A 12 -23.43 -18.69 12.10
CA ALA A 12 -24.18 -19.20 13.25
C ALA A 12 -23.38 -19.18 14.57
N ASN A 13 -22.06 -18.96 14.51
CA ASN A 13 -21.17 -19.00 15.67
C ASN A 13 -20.44 -17.67 15.88
N TYR A 14 -20.97 -16.84 16.77
CA TYR A 14 -20.39 -15.54 17.14
C TYR A 14 -19.01 -15.63 17.79
N SER A 15 -18.60 -16.80 18.28
CA SER A 15 -17.26 -17.06 18.82
C SER A 15 -16.29 -17.58 17.76
N HIS A 16 -16.73 -17.77 16.51
CA HIS A 16 -15.86 -18.22 15.44
C HIS A 16 -14.82 -17.13 15.10
N PRO A 17 -13.52 -17.46 14.94
CA PRO A 17 -12.46 -16.44 14.78
C PRO A 17 -12.59 -15.62 13.49
N LEU A 18 -13.30 -16.15 12.48
CA LEU A 18 -13.57 -15.43 11.24
C LEU A 18 -14.89 -14.65 11.27
N PHE A 19 -15.72 -14.79 12.31
CA PHE A 19 -16.93 -13.97 12.46
C PHE A 19 -16.54 -12.49 12.71
N PRO A 20 -17.23 -11.50 12.13
CA PRO A 20 -18.46 -11.59 11.32
C PRO A 20 -18.23 -11.78 9.82
N THR A 21 -17.01 -11.55 9.34
CA THR A 21 -16.71 -11.51 7.90
C THR A 21 -16.87 -12.87 7.23
N CYS A 22 -16.62 -13.94 7.98
CA CYS A 22 -16.60 -15.32 7.51
C CYS A 22 -15.78 -15.48 6.22
N ALA A 23 -14.62 -14.83 6.20
CA ALA A 23 -13.67 -14.91 5.11
C ALA A 23 -12.26 -15.05 5.69
N ASN A 24 -11.52 -16.01 5.15
CA ASN A 24 -10.09 -16.13 5.39
C ASN A 24 -9.35 -15.19 4.43
N SER A 25 -8.92 -14.03 4.94
CA SER A 25 -8.07 -13.09 4.22
C SER A 25 -6.62 -13.57 4.30
N THR A 26 -6.06 -13.93 3.16
CA THR A 26 -4.67 -14.36 3.01
C THR A 26 -3.99 -13.51 1.95
N PHE A 27 -2.73 -13.16 2.18
CA PHE A 27 -1.83 -12.55 1.20
C PHE A 27 -1.04 -13.60 0.42
N THR A 28 -1.32 -14.88 0.66
CA THR A 28 -0.79 -16.02 -0.08
C THR A 28 -1.88 -16.60 -0.98
N LEU A 29 -1.58 -16.75 -2.26
CA LEU A 29 -2.45 -17.39 -3.24
C LEU A 29 -2.74 -18.84 -2.84
N ALA A 30 -3.82 -19.42 -3.39
CA ALA A 30 -4.18 -20.79 -3.07
C ALA A 30 -3.05 -21.77 -3.45
N PRO A 31 -2.92 -22.94 -2.81
CA PRO A 31 -1.93 -23.95 -3.21
C PRO A 31 -2.06 -24.37 -4.68
N SER A 32 -3.29 -24.38 -5.23
CA SER A 32 -3.55 -24.61 -6.66
C SER A 32 -2.93 -23.55 -7.56
N ASP A 33 -2.73 -22.35 -7.03
CA ASP A 33 -2.18 -21.17 -7.71
C ASP A 33 -0.70 -20.96 -7.30
N GLY A 34 -0.06 -22.01 -6.79
CA GLY A 34 1.37 -22.04 -6.47
C GLY A 34 1.75 -21.59 -5.06
N GLY A 35 0.81 -21.08 -4.25
CA GLY A 35 1.10 -20.71 -2.86
C GLY A 35 2.07 -19.53 -2.71
N TRP A 36 2.19 -18.68 -3.73
CA TRP A 36 3.03 -17.48 -3.71
C TRP A 36 2.33 -16.32 -2.99
N LEU A 37 3.11 -15.37 -2.48
CA LEU A 37 2.57 -14.09 -2.01
C LEU A 37 1.93 -13.33 -3.19
N ILE A 38 0.86 -12.56 -2.92
CA ILE A 38 0.18 -11.70 -3.90
C ILE A 38 1.07 -10.57 -4.45
N GLY A 39 2.23 -10.36 -3.84
CA GLY A 39 3.25 -9.40 -4.24
C GLY A 39 4.38 -9.38 -3.21
N PRO A 40 5.49 -8.68 -3.48
CA PRO A 40 6.57 -8.50 -2.51
C PRO A 40 6.06 -7.95 -1.17
N ALA A 41 6.45 -8.59 -0.06
CA ALA A 41 6.10 -8.12 1.27
C ALA A 41 6.84 -6.82 1.61
N ALA A 42 6.19 -5.96 2.40
CA ALA A 42 6.80 -4.78 2.98
C ALA A 42 7.55 -5.14 4.29
N ASP A 43 7.81 -4.17 5.16
CA ASP A 43 8.46 -4.43 6.44
C ASP A 43 7.65 -5.45 7.30
N PRO A 44 8.30 -6.40 8.00
CA PRO A 44 7.61 -7.40 8.83
C PRO A 44 6.72 -6.82 9.94
N TYR A 45 6.99 -5.61 10.42
CA TYR A 45 6.12 -4.91 11.38
C TYR A 45 4.84 -4.33 10.72
N THR A 46 4.73 -4.43 9.40
CA THR A 46 3.55 -4.17 8.59
C THR A 46 3.17 -5.39 7.76
N SER A 47 3.01 -6.55 8.41
CA SER A 47 2.73 -7.83 7.76
C SER A 47 1.47 -7.86 6.88
N TRP A 48 0.57 -6.89 7.05
CA TRP A 48 -0.61 -6.71 6.21
C TRP A 48 -0.31 -6.07 4.84
N LEU A 49 0.85 -5.42 4.67
CA LEU A 49 1.21 -4.65 3.49
C LEU A 49 2.08 -5.45 2.51
N HIS A 50 1.61 -5.55 1.28
CA HIS A 50 2.33 -6.17 0.17
C HIS A 50 2.23 -5.25 -1.06
N LYS A 51 3.27 -5.25 -1.91
CA LYS A 51 3.28 -4.56 -3.20
C LYS A 51 2.46 -5.35 -4.21
N ALA A 52 1.13 -5.29 -4.08
CA ALA A 52 0.15 -5.95 -4.93
C ALA A 52 -0.45 -4.96 -5.96
N THR A 53 0.41 -4.15 -6.59
CA THR A 53 0.00 -3.01 -7.45
C THR A 53 -0.78 -3.44 -8.69
N ASP A 54 -0.58 -4.67 -9.17
CA ASP A 54 -1.30 -5.22 -10.33
C ASP A 54 -2.82 -5.36 -10.09
N TRP A 55 -3.26 -5.40 -8.83
CA TRP A 55 -4.67 -5.52 -8.47
C TRP A 55 -5.40 -4.16 -8.42
N ILE A 56 -4.67 -3.05 -8.40
CA ILE A 56 -5.23 -1.70 -8.27
C ILE A 56 -6.24 -1.37 -9.38
N PRO A 57 -5.98 -1.65 -10.68
CA PRO A 57 -6.94 -1.29 -11.72
C PRO A 57 -8.27 -2.01 -11.55
N ALA A 58 -8.22 -3.32 -11.22
CA ALA A 58 -9.41 -4.10 -10.93
C ALA A 58 -10.17 -3.58 -9.71
N PHE A 59 -9.45 -3.18 -8.66
CA PHE A 59 -10.06 -2.63 -7.45
C PHE A 59 -10.71 -1.27 -7.70
N MET A 60 -10.06 -0.39 -8.46
CA MET A 60 -10.61 0.92 -8.83
C MET A 60 -11.86 0.78 -9.71
N ARG A 61 -11.85 -0.12 -10.71
CA ARG A 61 -13.04 -0.42 -11.52
C ARG A 61 -14.18 -0.98 -10.67
N TYR A 62 -13.87 -1.85 -9.71
CA TYR A 62 -14.87 -2.39 -8.80
C TYR A 62 -15.50 -1.29 -7.94
N ILE A 63 -14.69 -0.39 -7.38
CA ILE A 63 -15.20 0.75 -6.60
C ILE A 63 -16.11 1.64 -7.45
N ASP A 64 -15.64 2.03 -8.63
CA ASP A 64 -16.40 2.89 -9.54
C ASP A 64 -17.73 2.25 -9.96
N ALA A 65 -17.72 0.97 -10.36
CA ALA A 65 -18.92 0.26 -10.78
C ALA A 65 -19.93 0.04 -9.65
N THR A 66 -19.45 -0.20 -8.43
CA THR A 66 -20.28 -0.53 -7.27
C THR A 66 -20.95 0.72 -6.68
N TRP A 67 -20.17 1.79 -6.45
CA TRP A 67 -20.66 2.98 -5.75
C TRP A 67 -20.97 4.16 -6.67
N LYS A 68 -20.47 4.17 -7.91
CA LYS A 68 -20.68 5.23 -8.91
C LYS A 68 -20.54 6.64 -8.33
N PRO A 69 -19.39 6.95 -7.69
CA PRO A 69 -19.22 8.21 -6.99
C PRO A 69 -19.27 9.38 -7.98
N ALA A 70 -20.30 10.23 -7.90
CA ALA A 70 -20.47 11.36 -8.83
C ALA A 70 -19.26 12.31 -8.84
N GLY A 71 -18.60 12.46 -7.69
CA GLY A 71 -17.38 13.26 -7.54
C GLY A 71 -16.11 12.61 -8.10
N GLY A 72 -16.12 11.30 -8.34
CA GLY A 72 -14.93 10.49 -8.58
C GLY A 72 -14.32 9.94 -7.28
N ILE A 73 -13.19 9.24 -7.41
CA ILE A 73 -12.50 8.51 -6.35
C ILE A 73 -11.22 9.26 -5.97
N ALA A 74 -11.06 9.57 -4.69
CA ALA A 74 -9.77 10.00 -4.14
C ALA A 74 -9.06 8.80 -3.50
N VAL A 75 -7.82 8.53 -3.91
CA VAL A 75 -6.96 7.59 -3.17
C VAL A 75 -6.39 8.35 -1.97
N SER A 76 -7.08 8.24 -0.84
CA SER A 76 -6.80 9.06 0.34
C SER A 76 -5.50 8.69 1.06
N GLU A 77 -5.02 7.46 0.90
CA GLU A 77 -3.72 7.01 1.39
C GLU A 77 -3.17 5.89 0.52
N PHE A 78 -1.88 5.96 0.18
CA PHE A 78 -1.10 4.83 -0.34
C PHE A 78 0.38 5.04 0.03
N GLY A 79 1.10 3.96 0.29
CA GLY A 79 2.47 4.03 0.79
C GLY A 79 3.11 2.67 0.97
N PHE A 80 4.42 2.67 1.17
CA PHE A 80 5.21 1.44 1.31
C PHE A 80 6.26 1.57 2.39
N THR A 81 6.49 0.47 3.12
CA THR A 81 7.51 0.38 4.15
C THR A 81 8.67 -0.44 3.61
N GLU A 82 9.80 0.22 3.39
CA GLU A 82 11.02 -0.46 2.96
C GLU A 82 11.43 -1.47 4.05
N PRO A 83 11.61 -2.75 3.71
CA PRO A 83 11.94 -3.77 4.71
C PRO A 83 13.22 -3.43 5.49
N PHE A 84 13.13 -3.50 6.82
CA PHE A 84 14.24 -3.30 7.75
C PHE A 84 14.91 -1.92 7.63
N GLU A 85 14.18 -0.89 7.18
CA GLU A 85 14.75 0.46 7.04
C GLU A 85 15.23 1.02 8.39
N HIS A 86 14.59 0.63 9.50
CA HIS A 86 14.98 1.02 10.86
C HIS A 86 16.35 0.48 11.29
N ASP A 87 16.84 -0.60 10.67
CA ASP A 87 18.13 -1.19 10.96
C ASP A 87 19.27 -0.51 10.21
N LYS A 88 18.97 0.19 9.10
CA LYS A 88 19.96 0.91 8.29
C LYS A 88 20.63 2.01 9.12
N LYS A 89 21.96 2.11 9.01
CA LYS A 89 22.78 3.09 9.75
C LYS A 89 23.37 4.18 8.86
N LEU A 90 23.53 3.90 7.58
CA LEU A 90 24.07 4.86 6.61
C LEU A 90 22.92 5.65 5.99
N LEU A 91 23.04 6.99 6.01
CA LEU A 91 22.05 7.87 5.41
C LEU A 91 21.86 7.60 3.90
N GLY A 92 22.91 7.19 3.20
CA GLY A 92 22.85 6.80 1.79
C GLY A 92 21.90 5.61 1.56
N ASP A 93 22.01 4.56 2.38
CA ASP A 93 21.20 3.34 2.25
C ASP A 93 19.73 3.58 2.61
N ILE A 94 19.48 4.47 3.58
CA ILE A 94 18.13 4.90 3.95
C ILE A 94 17.50 5.67 2.79
N ARG A 95 18.24 6.63 2.22
CA ARG A 95 17.74 7.50 1.15
C ARG A 95 17.55 6.78 -0.19
N ALA A 96 18.16 5.62 -0.41
CA ALA A 96 18.02 4.89 -1.66
C ALA A 96 16.65 4.19 -1.83
N ASP A 97 16.05 3.72 -0.72
CA ASP A 97 14.70 3.12 -0.61
C ASP A 97 14.03 2.57 -1.90
N LEU A 98 14.71 1.65 -2.58
CA LEU A 98 14.34 1.24 -3.93
C LEU A 98 13.04 0.43 -3.96
N GLY A 99 12.71 -0.31 -2.91
CA GLY A 99 11.42 -1.00 -2.80
C GLY A 99 10.27 0.02 -2.85
N ARG A 100 10.36 1.08 -2.06
CA ARG A 100 9.42 2.21 -2.06
C ARG A 100 9.40 2.92 -3.41
N VAL A 101 10.55 3.20 -4.04
CA VAL A 101 10.60 3.77 -5.40
C VAL A 101 9.77 2.95 -6.39
N THR A 102 10.00 1.64 -6.44
CA THR A 102 9.25 0.77 -7.37
C THR A 102 7.76 0.72 -7.03
N TYR A 103 7.40 0.70 -5.75
CA TYR A 103 6.00 0.76 -5.33
C TYR A 103 5.30 2.01 -5.85
N TYR A 104 5.86 3.20 -5.63
CA TYR A 104 5.22 4.45 -6.06
C TYR A 104 5.07 4.51 -7.58
N LYS A 105 6.09 4.08 -8.32
CA LYS A 105 6.04 4.00 -9.78
C LYS A 105 4.92 3.09 -10.27
N GLU A 106 4.88 1.85 -9.75
CA GLU A 106 3.91 0.83 -10.15
C GLU A 106 2.49 1.20 -9.72
N TYR A 107 2.31 1.74 -8.51
CA TYR A 107 1.00 2.16 -7.99
C TYR A 107 0.40 3.27 -8.86
N LEU A 108 1.17 4.32 -9.17
CA LEU A 108 0.71 5.43 -10.01
C LEU A 108 0.46 4.98 -11.46
N ALA A 109 1.31 4.11 -12.02
CA ALA A 109 1.07 3.53 -13.34
C ALA A 109 -0.25 2.73 -13.38
N ALA A 110 -0.55 1.97 -12.33
CA ALA A 110 -1.78 1.21 -12.21
C ALA A 110 -3.02 2.11 -12.07
N LEU A 111 -2.92 3.24 -11.36
CA LEU A 111 -3.99 4.25 -11.31
C LEU A 111 -4.22 4.90 -12.67
N LEU A 112 -3.14 5.24 -13.40
CA LEU A 112 -3.24 5.77 -14.77
C LEU A 112 -3.91 4.77 -15.71
N LEU A 113 -3.64 3.47 -15.57
CA LEU A 113 -4.34 2.43 -16.31
C LEU A 113 -5.84 2.44 -15.98
N ALA A 114 -6.23 2.48 -14.71
CA ALA A 114 -7.62 2.57 -14.32
C ALA A 114 -8.31 3.83 -14.88
N MET A 115 -7.62 4.97 -14.87
CA MET A 115 -8.12 6.22 -15.46
C MET A 115 -8.31 6.10 -16.98
N SER A 116 -7.38 5.43 -17.67
CA SER A 116 -7.49 5.17 -19.12
C SER A 116 -8.68 4.29 -19.49
N GLU A 117 -9.17 3.49 -18.54
CA GLU A 117 -10.37 2.64 -18.67
C GLU A 117 -11.66 3.34 -18.21
N GLY A 118 -11.59 4.63 -17.88
CA GLY A 118 -12.75 5.47 -17.58
C GLY A 118 -13.04 5.69 -16.09
N VAL A 119 -12.22 5.15 -15.18
CA VAL A 119 -12.39 5.40 -13.75
C VAL A 119 -12.00 6.84 -13.43
N LYS A 120 -12.92 7.62 -12.85
CA LYS A 120 -12.66 9.02 -12.49
C LYS A 120 -11.89 9.11 -11.17
N ILE A 121 -10.57 9.15 -11.24
CA ILE A 121 -9.69 9.38 -10.08
C ILE A 121 -9.40 10.88 -9.97
N ILE A 122 -9.65 11.47 -8.81
CA ILE A 122 -9.55 12.93 -8.59
C ILE A 122 -8.34 13.37 -7.77
N GLY A 123 -7.60 12.42 -7.22
CA GLY A 123 -6.41 12.73 -6.44
C GLY A 123 -5.84 11.52 -5.73
N VAL A 124 -4.58 11.64 -5.36
CA VAL A 124 -3.82 10.65 -4.60
C VAL A 124 -3.08 11.35 -3.48
N LEU A 125 -3.05 10.75 -2.30
CA LEU A 125 -2.33 11.27 -1.14
C LEU A 125 -1.38 10.20 -0.65
N ALA A 126 -0.08 10.48 -0.80
CA ALA A 126 0.98 9.60 -0.34
C ALA A 126 1.03 9.60 1.19
N TRP A 127 0.96 8.42 1.81
CA TRP A 127 1.33 8.20 3.20
C TRP A 127 2.81 7.78 3.24
N THR A 128 3.75 8.64 3.63
CA THR A 128 3.56 10.02 4.10
C THR A 128 4.77 10.88 3.76
N ILE A 129 4.68 12.20 3.97
CA ILE A 129 5.78 13.12 3.65
C ILE A 129 7.05 12.83 4.46
N THR A 130 6.94 12.42 5.72
CA THR A 130 8.06 12.20 6.65
C THR A 130 7.89 10.92 7.44
N ASP A 131 8.99 10.28 7.81
CA ASP A 131 8.94 9.22 8.83
C ASP A 131 8.29 9.76 10.11
N ASN A 132 7.32 9.02 10.64
CA ASN A 132 6.47 9.46 11.75
C ASN A 132 6.27 8.32 12.76
N LEU A 133 5.36 8.52 13.71
CA LEU A 133 4.98 7.53 14.72
C LEU A 133 3.83 6.66 14.19
N GLU A 134 4.14 5.42 13.83
CA GLU A 134 3.22 4.48 13.19
C GLU A 134 2.47 3.65 14.24
N TRP A 135 1.58 4.31 15.00
CA TRP A 135 0.70 3.68 15.98
C TRP A 135 1.47 2.75 16.94
N THR A 136 1.08 1.46 17.02
CA THR A 136 1.69 0.45 17.87
C THR A 136 3.09 0.03 17.41
N ALA A 137 3.46 0.27 16.15
CA ALA A 137 4.81 0.04 15.64
C ALA A 137 5.80 1.16 16.03
N GLY A 138 5.29 2.28 16.56
CA GLY A 138 6.10 3.41 16.97
C GLY A 138 6.97 3.93 15.83
N PHE A 139 8.26 4.13 16.09
CA PHE A 139 9.22 4.55 15.08
C PHE A 139 9.96 3.39 14.41
N GLY A 140 9.55 2.13 14.62
CA GLY A 140 10.18 0.95 14.03
C GLY A 140 9.88 0.79 12.53
N VAL A 141 8.81 1.41 12.05
CA VAL A 141 8.38 1.37 10.64
C VAL A 141 8.61 2.73 9.99
N LYS A 142 8.98 2.72 8.70
CA LYS A 142 9.28 3.93 7.92
C LYS A 142 8.38 3.99 6.69
N PHE A 143 7.39 4.89 6.69
CA PHE A 143 6.58 5.20 5.50
C PHE A 143 7.05 6.44 4.75
N GLY A 144 7.87 7.27 5.39
CA GLY A 144 8.17 8.61 4.91
C GLY A 144 8.89 8.64 3.57
N LEU A 145 8.49 9.57 2.72
CA LEU A 145 9.28 10.03 1.56
C LEU A 145 10.51 10.84 2.01
N GLN A 146 10.52 11.31 3.25
CA GLN A 146 11.68 11.90 3.91
C GLN A 146 12.07 11.10 5.14
N TYR A 147 13.37 10.83 5.26
CA TYR A 147 13.96 10.35 6.49
C TYR A 147 13.95 11.48 7.53
N VAL A 148 13.62 11.15 8.77
CA VAL A 148 13.70 12.07 9.92
C VAL A 148 14.74 11.55 10.90
N ASN A 149 15.78 12.35 11.15
CA ASN A 149 16.66 12.11 12.28
C ASN A 149 15.90 12.46 13.58
N LEU A 150 15.54 11.47 14.38
CA LEU A 150 14.73 11.70 15.58
C LEU A 150 15.46 12.50 16.67
N THR A 151 16.79 12.52 16.66
CA THR A 151 17.59 13.30 17.62
C THR A 151 17.70 14.76 17.18
N THR A 152 18.09 15.02 15.93
CA THR A 152 18.35 16.39 15.44
C THR A 152 17.15 17.05 14.78
N GLN A 153 16.11 16.27 14.45
CA GLN A 153 14.97 16.70 13.64
C GLN A 153 15.35 17.12 12.22
N GLU A 154 16.54 16.77 11.73
CA GLU A 154 16.90 16.99 10.33
C GLU A 154 16.10 16.04 9.42
N ARG A 155 15.73 16.56 8.24
CA ARG A 155 14.95 15.82 7.24
C ARG A 155 15.79 15.64 5.98
N HIS A 156 15.70 14.46 5.38
CA HIS A 156 16.38 14.14 4.14
C HIS A 156 15.44 13.44 3.16
N TYR A 157 15.28 14.01 1.96
CA TYR A 157 14.52 13.36 0.89
C TYR A 157 15.14 12.01 0.51
N LYS A 158 14.29 10.99 0.44
CA LYS A 158 14.61 9.67 -0.09
C LYS A 158 14.36 9.65 -1.61
N ALA A 159 14.80 8.60 -2.29
CA ALA A 159 14.66 8.47 -3.73
C ALA A 159 13.18 8.38 -4.13
N SER A 160 12.35 7.74 -3.31
CA SER A 160 10.90 7.65 -3.51
C SER A 160 10.20 9.02 -3.58
N PHE A 161 10.70 10.03 -2.87
CA PHE A 161 10.16 11.40 -2.97
C PHE A 161 10.30 11.94 -4.39
N PHE A 162 11.49 11.78 -4.98
CA PHE A 162 11.76 12.27 -6.32
C PHE A 162 10.99 11.47 -7.37
N GLU A 163 10.81 10.16 -7.18
CA GLU A 163 9.97 9.35 -8.07
C GLU A 163 8.52 9.83 -8.07
N LEU A 164 7.91 10.03 -6.88
CA LEU A 164 6.55 10.58 -6.77
C LEU A 164 6.45 11.96 -7.42
N LYS A 165 7.39 12.86 -7.11
CA LYS A 165 7.44 14.21 -7.70
C LYS A 165 7.49 14.14 -9.23
N ASN A 166 8.40 13.35 -9.78
CA ASN A 166 8.62 13.25 -11.22
C ASN A 166 7.40 12.66 -11.93
N MET A 167 6.76 11.64 -11.36
CA MET A 167 5.52 11.07 -11.90
C MET A 167 4.38 12.10 -11.90
N ILE A 168 4.19 12.85 -10.80
CA ILE A 168 3.18 13.91 -10.76
C ILE A 168 3.49 14.99 -11.80
N GLU A 169 4.74 15.44 -11.91
CA GLU A 169 5.12 16.46 -12.90
C GLU A 169 4.94 15.99 -14.35
N MET A 170 5.14 14.70 -14.61
CA MET A 170 4.97 14.11 -15.94
C MET A 170 3.49 14.04 -16.37
N TYR A 171 2.58 13.76 -15.43
CA TYR A 171 1.17 13.49 -15.72
C TYR A 171 0.20 14.57 -15.27
N LYS A 172 0.64 15.59 -14.53
CA LYS A 172 -0.23 16.73 -14.19
C LYS A 172 -0.65 17.45 -15.49
N GLU A 173 -1.92 17.79 -15.57
CA GLU A 173 -2.42 18.70 -16.58
C GLU A 173 -2.03 20.14 -16.23
N ASN A 174 -1.80 20.98 -17.25
CA ASN A 174 -1.40 22.38 -17.08
C ASN A 174 -2.55 23.29 -16.67
#